data_AF-A0A956CTZ5-F1
#
_entry.id   AF-A0A956CTZ5-F1
#
_cell.length_a   1.000
_cell.length_b   1.000
_cell.length_c   1.000
_cell.angle_alpha   90.00
_cell.angle_beta   90.00
_cell.angle_gamma   90.00
#
_symmetry.space_group_name_H-M   'P 1'
#
loop_
_entity.id
_entity.type
_entity.pdbx_description
1 polymer ?
#
loop_
_entity_poly.entity_id
_entity_poly.type
_entity_poly.pdbx_seq_one_letter_code
_entity_poly.pdbx_strand_id
1 'polypeptide(L)'
;MKPDVEPHDDPSRIVGRRTTYDGNEHPYLRGSTVVVVALLKDALDIEDCDYLQDDDAIRAAGGVGPRDRVEVTPWLEDKGRVSFVTSDPRAIDLACFADLDTEPTGEPEKEERS
;
A
#
# COMPACT_ATOMS: atom_id res chain seq x y z
N MET A 1 14.36 12.62 7.21
CA MET A 1 13.11 13.13 7.83
C MET A 1 12.42 11.93 8.45
N LYS A 2 11.84 12.02 9.66
CA LYS A 2 11.01 10.92 10.17
C LYS A 2 9.67 10.99 9.43
N PRO A 3 9.09 9.86 8.99
CA PRO A 3 7.69 9.88 8.61
C PRO A 3 6.87 10.27 9.85
N ASP A 4 6.15 11.39 9.76
CA ASP A 4 5.23 11.85 10.80
C ASP A 4 3.91 11.09 10.63
N VAL A 5 3.94 9.81 10.96
CA VAL A 5 2.80 8.90 10.80
C VAL A 5 2.47 8.26 12.14
N GLU A 6 1.20 8.33 12.53
CA GLU A 6 0.68 7.68 13.72
C GLU A 6 0.22 6.24 13.37
N PRO A 7 0.88 5.19 13.90
CA PRO A 7 0.50 3.82 13.61
C PRO A 7 -0.86 3.45 14.22
N HIS A 8 -1.70 2.77 13.48
CA HIS A 8 -3.02 2.30 13.92
C HIS A 8 -3.43 0.98 13.27
N ASP A 9 -4.51 0.37 13.76
CA ASP A 9 -5.10 -0.86 13.20
C ASP A 9 -6.47 -0.62 12.51
N ASP A 10 -6.93 0.63 12.44
CA ASP A 10 -8.19 0.97 11.75
C ASP A 10 -8.13 0.57 10.27
N PRO A 11 -8.98 -0.38 9.80
CA PRO A 11 -8.94 -0.86 8.43
C PRO A 11 -9.54 0.13 7.41
N SER A 12 -10.26 1.16 7.86
CA SER A 12 -10.85 2.20 6.99
C SER A 12 -9.86 3.30 6.58
N ARG A 13 -8.71 3.32 7.26
CA ARG A 13 -7.61 4.26 7.07
C ARG A 13 -6.42 3.56 6.44
N ILE A 14 -5.66 4.28 5.61
CA ILE A 14 -4.55 3.73 4.83
C ILE A 14 -3.23 4.20 5.43
N VAL A 15 -3.01 5.52 5.49
CA VAL A 15 -1.78 6.10 6.03
C VAL A 15 -1.75 5.91 7.54
N GLY A 16 -0.70 5.26 8.02
CA GLY A 16 -0.54 4.82 9.41
C GLY A 16 -1.00 3.41 9.70
N ARG A 17 -1.61 2.72 8.73
CA ARG A 17 -2.08 1.35 8.94
C ARG A 17 -0.90 0.39 9.17
N ARG A 18 -0.97 -0.36 10.27
CA ARG A 18 -0.10 -1.52 10.51
C ARG A 18 -0.57 -2.71 9.68
N THR A 19 0.38 -3.37 9.04
CA THR A 19 0.15 -4.57 8.24
C THR A 19 1.41 -5.45 8.24
N THR A 20 1.27 -6.69 7.79
CA THR A 20 2.41 -7.57 7.53
C THR A 20 2.86 -7.39 6.08
N TYR A 21 4.17 -7.41 5.85
CA TYR A 21 4.75 -7.57 4.52
C TYR A 21 5.01 -9.04 4.21
N ASP A 22 4.38 -9.55 3.15
CA ASP A 22 4.40 -10.96 2.75
C ASP A 22 5.17 -11.20 1.43
N GLY A 23 5.61 -10.13 0.78
CA GLY A 23 6.32 -10.18 -0.49
C GLY A 23 7.75 -10.73 -0.43
N ASN A 24 8.35 -10.84 -1.62
CA ASN A 24 9.73 -11.32 -1.80
C ASN A 24 10.70 -10.25 -2.35
N GLU A 25 10.20 -9.09 -2.80
CA GLU A 25 11.01 -7.98 -3.35
C GLU A 25 11.93 -7.35 -2.29
N HIS A 26 11.48 -7.32 -1.03
CA HIS A 26 12.22 -6.79 0.12
C HIS A 26 12.44 -7.90 1.16
N PRO A 27 13.40 -8.84 0.96
CA PRO A 27 13.57 -10.01 1.83
C PRO A 27 13.76 -9.68 3.32
N TYR A 28 14.32 -8.51 3.63
CA TYR A 28 14.53 -8.04 5.01
C TYR A 28 13.24 -7.59 5.72
N LEU A 29 12.15 -7.34 4.98
CA LEU A 29 10.85 -7.01 5.54
C LEU A 29 9.95 -8.24 5.71
N ARG A 30 10.31 -9.38 5.11
CA ARG A 30 9.42 -10.53 5.01
C ARG A 30 8.96 -11.01 6.39
N GLY A 31 7.65 -11.07 6.59
CA GLY A 31 7.00 -11.43 7.87
C GLY A 31 7.09 -10.35 8.96
N SER A 32 7.62 -9.17 8.66
CA SER A 32 7.68 -8.06 9.60
C SER A 32 6.40 -7.22 9.56
N THR A 33 6.03 -6.67 10.71
CA THR A 33 5.04 -5.59 10.77
C THR A 33 5.64 -4.32 10.20
N VAL A 34 4.91 -3.71 9.28
CA VAL A 34 5.23 -2.43 8.65
C VAL A 34 4.07 -1.46 8.82
N VAL A 35 4.37 -0.17 8.75
CA VAL A 35 3.40 0.93 8.81
C VAL A 35 3.38 1.62 7.46
N VAL A 36 2.20 1.80 6.88
CA VAL A 36 2.01 2.54 5.62
C VAL A 36 2.29 4.03 5.84
N VAL A 37 3.14 4.61 5.01
CA VAL A 37 3.56 6.02 5.04
C VAL A 37 2.91 6.81 3.92
N ALA A 38 2.92 6.27 2.70
CA ALA A 38 2.39 6.94 1.51
C ALA A 38 2.00 5.92 0.44
N LEU A 39 1.14 6.35 -0.49
CA LEU A 39 0.85 5.65 -1.72
C LEU A 39 1.62 6.30 -2.87
N LEU A 40 2.28 5.50 -3.69
CA LEU A 40 2.87 5.89 -4.96
C LEU A 40 1.98 5.34 -6.07
N LYS A 41 1.11 6.21 -6.61
CA LYS A 41 0.02 5.80 -7.51
C LYS A 41 0.55 5.33 -8.87
N ASP A 42 0.14 4.14 -9.31
CA ASP A 42 0.51 3.51 -10.58
C ASP A 42 2.03 3.40 -10.81
N ALA A 43 2.81 3.42 -9.72
CA ALA A 43 4.27 3.46 -9.74
C ALA A 43 4.96 2.17 -10.24
N LEU A 44 4.19 1.12 -10.56
CA LEU A 44 4.70 -0.02 -11.32
C LEU A 44 4.78 0.26 -12.82
N ASP A 45 4.01 1.22 -13.33
CA ASP A 45 3.88 1.52 -14.75
C ASP A 45 4.43 2.93 -15.12
N ILE A 46 4.50 3.85 -14.16
CA ILE A 46 4.85 5.27 -14.39
C ILE A 46 5.99 5.72 -13.46
N GLU A 47 7.01 6.40 -14.00
CA GLU A 47 8.14 6.91 -13.22
C GLU A 47 7.79 8.17 -12.40
N ASP A 48 7.04 9.11 -12.98
CA ASP A 48 6.57 10.34 -12.31
C ASP A 48 5.17 10.12 -11.75
N CYS A 49 5.11 9.40 -10.63
CA CYS A 49 3.89 9.00 -9.96
C CYS A 49 3.47 10.01 -8.88
N ASP A 50 2.16 10.06 -8.61
CA ASP A 50 1.66 10.85 -7.48
C ASP A 50 2.06 10.21 -6.16
N TYR A 51 2.62 11.03 -5.26
CA TYR A 51 3.00 10.65 -3.91
C TYR A 51 1.97 11.16 -2.90
N LEU A 52 1.11 10.28 -2.42
CA LEU A 52 -0.08 10.62 -1.63
C LEU A 52 0.13 10.23 -0.15
N GLN A 53 0.01 11.21 0.75
CA GLN A 53 0.32 11.04 2.19
C GLN A 53 -0.89 11.17 3.12
N ASP A 54 -2.10 11.26 2.57
CA ASP A 54 -3.33 11.29 3.34
C ASP A 54 -4.44 10.47 2.68
N ASP A 55 -5.35 9.96 3.49
CA ASP A 55 -6.37 9.04 3.03
C ASP A 55 -7.38 9.69 2.06
N ASP A 56 -7.61 11.00 2.16
CA ASP A 56 -8.58 11.70 1.31
C ASP A 56 -8.04 11.87 -0.11
N ALA A 57 -6.76 12.21 -0.25
CA ALA A 57 -6.06 12.22 -1.53
C ALA A 57 -6.06 10.82 -2.16
N ILE A 58 -5.79 9.78 -1.37
CA ILE A 58 -5.83 8.39 -1.85
C ILE A 58 -7.23 8.02 -2.34
N ARG A 59 -8.29 8.37 -1.59
CA ARG A 59 -9.68 8.15 -2.01
C ARG A 59 -10.02 8.92 -3.29
N ALA A 60 -9.57 10.17 -3.41
CA ALA A 60 -9.77 10.99 -4.61
C ALA A 60 -9.07 10.41 -5.85
N ALA A 61 -7.94 9.72 -5.66
CA ALA A 61 -7.21 8.99 -6.70
C ALA A 61 -7.79 7.59 -7.01
N GLY A 62 -8.95 7.24 -6.45
CA GLY A 62 -9.61 5.94 -6.69
C GLY A 62 -9.18 4.82 -5.73
N GLY A 63 -8.45 5.14 -4.67
CA GLY A 63 -7.96 4.17 -3.68
C GLY A 63 -6.68 3.45 -4.12
N VAL A 64 -6.28 2.47 -3.30
CA VAL A 64 -5.13 1.60 -3.56
C VAL A 64 -5.52 0.55 -4.60
N GLY A 65 -4.71 0.42 -5.64
CA GLY A 65 -4.84 -0.53 -6.73
C GLY A 65 -3.61 -1.44 -6.89
N PRO A 66 -3.71 -2.48 -7.72
CA PRO A 66 -2.65 -3.49 -7.87
C PRO A 66 -1.38 -2.97 -8.58
N ARG A 67 -1.45 -1.80 -9.21
CA ARG A 67 -0.32 -1.14 -9.89
C ARG A 67 0.38 -0.10 -9.03
N ASP A 68 -0.08 0.09 -7.81
CA ASP A 68 0.52 1.02 -6.88
C ASP A 68 1.71 0.39 -6.14
N ARG A 69 2.67 1.24 -5.78
CA ARG A 69 3.63 0.95 -4.71
C ARG A 69 3.19 1.66 -3.44
N VAL A 70 3.54 1.09 -2.29
CA VAL A 70 3.17 1.64 -0.99
C VAL A 70 4.45 1.87 -0.22
N GLU A 71 4.76 3.13 0.10
CA GLU A 71 5.88 3.40 1.00
C GLU A 71 5.50 2.91 2.41
N VAL A 72 6.37 2.11 2.99
CA VAL A 72 6.22 1.56 4.33
C VAL A 72 7.48 1.76 5.16
N THR A 73 7.31 1.81 6.48
CA THR A 73 8.40 1.78 7.45
C THR A 73 8.23 0.59 8.41
N PRO A 74 9.29 -0.18 8.72
CA PRO A 74 9.24 -1.22 9.74
C PRO A 74 8.75 -0.68 11.09
N TRP A 75 7.85 -1.42 11.73
CA TRP A 75 7.48 -1.18 13.11
C TRP A 75 8.45 -1.89 14.06
N LEU A 76 9.09 -1.14 14.95
CA LEU A 76 10.06 -1.66 15.92
C LEU A 76 9.35 -1.90 17.26
N GLU A 77 8.79 -3.10 17.42
CA GLU A 77 8.02 -3.54 18.61
C GLU A 77 8.74 -3.24 19.93
N ASP A 78 10.05 -3.53 20.01
CA ASP A 78 10.88 -3.33 21.20
C ASP A 78 11.04 -1.85 21.59
N LYS A 79 10.80 -0.93 20.65
CA LYS A 79 10.95 0.52 20.83
C LYS A 79 9.64 1.29 20.75
N GLY A 80 8.53 0.61 20.45
CA GLY A 80 7.22 1.24 20.28
C GLY A 80 7.22 2.38 19.25
N ARG A 81 7.99 2.26 18.17
CA ARG A 81 8.13 3.31 17.15
C ARG A 81 8.47 2.73 15.78
N VAL A 82 8.27 3.53 14.74
CA VAL A 82 8.71 3.21 13.38
C VAL A 82 10.23 3.37 13.19
N SER A 83 10.77 2.64 12.22
CA SER A 83 12.11 2.83 11.69
C SER A 83 12.23 4.16 10.93
N PHE A 84 13.47 4.61 10.72
CA PHE A 84 13.78 5.76 9.86
C PHE A 84 13.96 5.38 8.39
N VAL A 85 14.12 4.09 8.11
CA VAL A 85 14.32 3.55 6.77
C VAL A 85 12.96 3.15 6.22
N THR A 86 12.66 3.57 5.00
CA THR A 86 11.45 3.21 4.27
C THR A 86 11.76 2.30 3.09
N SER A 87 10.72 1.67 2.57
CA SER A 87 10.75 0.82 1.39
C SER A 87 9.39 0.93 0.71
N ASP A 88 9.33 0.67 -0.59
CA ASP A 88 8.15 0.90 -1.43
C ASP A 88 7.69 -0.39 -2.14
N PRO A 89 7.33 -1.45 -1.40
CA PRO A 89 6.84 -2.68 -2.00
C PRO A 89 5.57 -2.46 -2.85
N ARG A 90 5.29 -3.43 -3.71
CA ARG A 90 4.00 -3.53 -4.41
C ARG A 90 2.86 -3.58 -3.38
N ALA A 91 1.74 -2.92 -3.69
CA ALA A 91 0.57 -2.93 -2.81
C ALA A 91 0.11 -4.37 -2.45
N ILE A 92 0.10 -5.26 -3.44
CA ILE A 92 -0.33 -6.67 -3.29
C ILE A 92 0.55 -7.49 -2.33
N ASP A 93 1.77 -7.04 -2.04
CA ASP A 93 2.68 -7.71 -1.11
C ASP A 93 2.38 -7.36 0.37
N LEU A 94 1.41 -6.49 0.63
CA LEU A 94 0.95 -6.12 1.98
C LEU A 94 -0.34 -6.85 2.32
N ALA A 95 -0.38 -7.51 3.48
CA ALA A 95 -1.53 -8.31 3.91
C ALA A 95 -2.87 -7.54 3.88
N CYS A 96 -2.86 -6.24 4.19
CA CYS A 96 -4.05 -5.38 4.15
C CYS A 96 -4.62 -5.13 2.75
N PHE A 97 -3.88 -5.46 1.70
CA PHE A 97 -4.24 -5.26 0.29
C PHE A 97 -4.10 -6.56 -0.53
N ALA A 98 -3.97 -7.72 0.12
CA ALA A 98 -3.81 -9.01 -0.55
C ALA A 98 -4.97 -9.32 -1.52
N ASP A 99 -6.17 -8.81 -1.24
CA ASP A 99 -7.35 -9.01 -2.09
C ASP A 99 -7.23 -8.33 -3.48
N LEU A 100 -6.31 -7.36 -3.65
CA LEU A 100 -6.08 -6.68 -4.94
C LEU A 100 -5.47 -7.59 -6.01
N ASP A 101 -4.88 -8.73 -5.63
CA ASP A 101 -4.37 -9.75 -6.56
C ASP A 101 -5.51 -10.56 -7.22
N THR A 102 -6.76 -10.34 -6.77
CA THR A 102 -7.93 -10.93 -7.41
C THR A 102 -8.48 -9.96 -8.45
N GLU A 103 -8.17 -10.18 -9.74
CA GLU A 103 -8.82 -9.41 -10.81
C GLU A 103 -10.35 -9.58 -10.73
N PRO A 104 -11.16 -8.52 -10.90
CA PRO A 104 -12.57 -8.72 -11.17
C PRO A 104 -12.69 -9.42 -12.52
N THR A 105 -13.07 -10.70 -12.49
CA THR A 105 -13.54 -11.41 -13.69
C THR A 105 -14.86 -10.77 -14.13
N GLY A 106 -14.76 -9.72 -14.94
CA GLY A 106 -15.89 -9.07 -15.59
C GLY A 106 -15.61 -8.99 -17.07
N GLU A 107 -15.99 -10.04 -17.82
CA GLU A 107 -16.11 -9.95 -19.28
C GLU A 107 -17.07 -8.82 -19.64
N PRO A 108 -16.77 -7.97 -20.64
CA PRO A 108 -17.77 -7.04 -21.15
C PRO A 108 -18.86 -7.84 -21.86
N GLU A 109 -20.08 -7.84 -21.31
CA GLU A 109 -21.27 -8.26 -22.03
C GLU A 109 -21.35 -7.46 -23.33
N LYS A 110 -21.20 -8.15 -24.46
CA LYS A 110 -21.46 -7.59 -25.78
C LYS A 110 -22.95 -7.31 -25.87
N GLU A 111 -23.33 -6.05 -25.70
CA GLU A 111 -24.67 -5.58 -26.05
C GLU A 111 -24.82 -5.66 -27.58
N GLU A 112 -25.41 -6.76 -28.04
CA GLU A 112 -25.85 -6.99 -29.40
C GLU A 112 -27.06 -6.07 -29.66
N ARG A 113 -26.83 -4.89 -30.24
CA ARG A 113 -27.94 -4.09 -30.78
C ARG A 113 -28.47 -4.76 -32.04
N SER A 114 -29.68 -5.29 -31.95
CA SER A 114 -30.59 -5.53 -33.08
C SER A 114 -31.19 -4.23 -33.61
#